data_AF-A0A9W8AFQ6-F1
#
_entry.id   AF-A0A9W8AFQ6-F1
#
_cell.length_a   1.000
_cell.length_b   1.000
_cell.length_c   1.000
_cell.angle_alpha   90.00
_cell.angle_beta   90.00
_cell.angle_gamma   90.00
#
_symmetry.space_group_name_H-M   'P 1'
#
loop_
_entity.id
_entity.type
_entity.pdbx_description
1 polymer ?
#
loop_
_entity_poly.entity_id
_entity_poly.type
_entity_poly.pdbx_seq_one_letter_code
_entity_poly.pdbx_strand_id
1 'polypeptide(L)'
;MTVGCPGLGRTTFINTLCEKQVLPSVEIGNPETAHEVQPMTFKPYNVEMEEDGIKISFTVIDTPGFGNGINNEEHFKQIVHYLETRYEETLAEETRIKRNPKFKDNRVHALLYFITPTGHGLRELDIKLMKRVGNRVNVIPIVAKSDSLTVDELNAFKKRVMEDIDNFRIPIYNFPYDAEEDDEETVEENRELRQLLPFAIVGSEEELVDQEGSVVRVRTYPWGRVEVDNTEHCDFARLRFMLLNSHLSDLKEITHDILYENYRTEKLSDENTGESGVPVEAQ
;
A
#
# COMPACT_ATOMS: atom_id res chain seq x y z
N MET A 1 3.09 -1.95 -2.46
CA MET A 1 2.01 -2.84 -2.97
C MET A 1 0.68 -2.12 -2.84
N THR A 2 -0.21 -2.21 -3.83
CA THR A 2 -1.55 -1.58 -3.77
C THR A 2 -2.63 -2.64 -3.57
N VAL A 3 -3.56 -2.41 -2.64
CA VAL A 3 -4.63 -3.35 -2.29
C VAL A 3 -5.94 -2.60 -2.13
N GLY A 4 -7.03 -3.13 -2.68
CA GLY A 4 -8.36 -2.56 -2.52
C GLY A 4 -9.40 -3.22 -3.41
N CYS A 5 -10.65 -2.78 -3.30
CA CYS A 5 -11.71 -3.24 -4.18
C CYS A 5 -11.47 -2.84 -5.64
N PRO A 6 -12.01 -3.60 -6.61
CA PRO A 6 -11.92 -3.23 -8.02
C PRO A 6 -12.66 -1.92 -8.28
N GLY A 7 -12.17 -1.14 -9.25
CA GLY A 7 -12.80 0.13 -9.62
C GLY A 7 -12.47 1.33 -8.73
N LEU A 8 -11.57 1.18 -7.74
CA LEU A 8 -11.12 2.29 -6.88
C LEU A 8 -10.05 3.19 -7.49
N GLY A 9 -9.62 2.94 -8.74
CA GLY A 9 -8.61 3.76 -9.40
C GLY A 9 -7.17 3.46 -8.96
N ARG A 10 -6.87 2.24 -8.50
CA ARG A 10 -5.51 1.81 -8.10
C ARG A 10 -4.51 1.89 -9.26
N THR A 11 -4.89 1.39 -10.43
CA THR A 11 -4.10 1.46 -11.66
C THR A 11 -3.83 2.91 -12.05
N THR A 12 -4.89 3.73 -12.03
CA THR A 12 -4.79 5.17 -12.28
C THR A 12 -3.86 5.85 -11.28
N PHE A 13 -3.98 5.56 -9.98
CA PHE A 13 -3.08 6.10 -8.96
C PHE A 13 -1.62 5.73 -9.22
N ILE A 14 -1.33 4.50 -9.63
CA ILE A 14 0.03 4.07 -9.96
C ILE A 14 0.56 4.83 -11.18
N ASN A 15 -0.26 5.01 -12.21
CA ASN A 15 0.10 5.81 -13.38
C ASN A 15 0.35 7.28 -13.01
N THR A 16 -0.49 7.85 -12.13
CA THR A 16 -0.31 9.20 -11.60
C THR A 16 0.98 9.30 -10.78
N LEU A 17 1.26 8.34 -9.88
CA LEU A 17 2.46 8.32 -9.04
C LEU A 17 3.74 8.22 -9.89
N CYS A 18 3.72 7.41 -10.93
CA CYS A 18 4.87 7.18 -11.81
C CYS A 18 5.01 8.22 -12.93
N GLU A 19 4.12 9.21 -13.01
CA GLU A 19 4.07 10.25 -14.06
C GLU A 19 4.15 9.69 -15.50
N LYS A 20 3.82 8.41 -15.66
CA LYS A 20 3.98 7.61 -16.86
C LYS A 20 2.88 6.56 -16.87
N GLN A 21 2.40 6.21 -18.06
CA GLN A 21 1.57 5.02 -18.24
C GLN A 21 2.43 3.76 -18.08
N VAL A 22 2.68 3.38 -16.83
CA VAL A 22 3.41 2.16 -16.47
C VAL A 22 2.49 0.94 -16.57
N LEU A 23 1.22 1.13 -16.24
CA LEU A 23 0.20 0.09 -16.32
C LEU A 23 -0.71 0.33 -17.51
N PRO A 24 -0.89 -0.68 -18.39
CA PRO A 24 -1.92 -0.60 -19.42
C PRO A 24 -3.29 -0.50 -18.74
N SER A 25 -4.13 0.41 -19.24
CA SER A 25 -5.55 0.47 -18.88
C SER A 25 -6.15 -0.92 -19.07
N VAL A 26 -6.89 -1.41 -18.07
CA VAL A 26 -7.51 -2.75 -18.08
C VAL A 26 -8.28 -2.91 -19.38
N GLU A 27 -7.76 -3.74 -20.30
CA GLU A 27 -8.49 -4.16 -21.47
C GLU A 27 -9.79 -4.78 -20.99
N ILE A 28 -10.92 -4.26 -21.49
CA ILE A 28 -12.23 -4.84 -21.26
C ILE A 28 -12.12 -6.29 -21.72
N GLY A 29 -12.08 -7.22 -20.77
CA GLY A 29 -11.94 -8.64 -21.08
C GLY A 29 -13.02 -9.07 -22.07
N ASN A 30 -12.67 -9.99 -22.97
CA ASN A 30 -13.62 -10.54 -23.92
C ASN A 30 -14.90 -10.97 -23.16
N PRO A 31 -16.10 -10.57 -23.63
CA PRO A 31 -17.36 -10.88 -22.95
C PRO A 31 -17.58 -12.39 -22.79
N GLU A 32 -16.89 -13.21 -23.59
CA GLU A 32 -16.91 -14.67 -23.53
C GLU A 32 -16.19 -15.25 -22.30
N THR A 33 -15.15 -14.60 -21.76
CA THR A 33 -14.39 -15.06 -20.58
C THR A 33 -14.79 -14.35 -19.28
N ALA A 34 -15.80 -13.48 -19.32
CA ALA A 34 -16.29 -12.72 -18.15
C ALA A 34 -16.87 -13.61 -17.03
N HIS A 35 -17.21 -14.86 -17.33
CA HIS A 35 -17.72 -15.83 -16.36
C HIS A 35 -16.62 -16.57 -15.59
N GLU A 36 -15.36 -16.47 -16.03
CA GLU A 36 -14.23 -17.11 -15.36
C GLU A 36 -13.68 -16.23 -14.23
N VAL A 37 -13.50 -16.83 -13.06
CA VAL A 37 -12.81 -16.18 -11.94
C VAL A 37 -11.33 -16.06 -12.32
N GLN A 38 -10.90 -14.85 -12.71
CA GLN A 38 -9.49 -14.63 -13.02
C GLN A 38 -8.64 -14.90 -11.78
N PRO A 39 -7.59 -15.73 -11.86
CA PRO A 39 -6.73 -16.01 -10.73
C PRO A 39 -6.00 -14.74 -10.29
N MET A 40 -5.81 -14.60 -8.97
CA MET A 40 -5.12 -13.47 -8.36
C MET A 40 -3.65 -13.41 -8.82
N THR A 41 -3.40 -12.73 -9.93
CA THR A 41 -2.05 -12.61 -10.51
C THR A 41 -1.40 -11.34 -10.01
N PHE A 42 -0.39 -11.49 -9.16
CA PHE A 42 0.45 -10.37 -8.71
C PHE A 42 1.44 -10.01 -9.82
N LYS A 43 1.36 -8.77 -10.33
CA LYS A 43 2.26 -8.28 -11.37
C LYS A 43 3.19 -7.22 -10.78
N PRO A 44 4.49 -7.54 -10.56
CA PRO A 44 5.47 -6.55 -10.14
C PRO A 44 5.93 -5.73 -11.35
N TYR A 45 5.88 -4.41 -11.22
CA TYR A 45 6.36 -3.45 -12.21
C TYR A 45 7.52 -2.68 -11.60
N ASN A 46 8.71 -2.81 -12.19
CA ASN A 46 9.87 -2.05 -11.77
C ASN A 46 9.85 -0.70 -12.46
N VAL A 47 9.90 0.36 -11.67
CA VAL A 47 9.91 1.74 -12.16
C VAL A 47 11.19 2.41 -11.67
N GLU A 48 11.90 3.03 -12.60
CA GLU A 48 13.06 3.86 -12.32
C GLU A 48 12.68 5.32 -12.60
N MET A 49 12.86 6.17 -11.60
CA MET A 49 12.51 7.59 -11.65
C MET A 49 13.64 8.43 -11.06
N GLU A 50 13.68 9.70 -11.45
CA GLU A 50 14.62 10.68 -10.92
C GLU A 50 13.79 11.82 -10.35
N GLU A 51 13.88 12.03 -9.04
CA GLU A 51 13.17 13.08 -8.30
C GLU A 51 14.21 13.84 -7.49
N ASP A 52 14.24 15.18 -7.61
CA ASP A 52 15.22 16.07 -6.94
C ASP A 52 16.70 15.68 -7.12
N GLY A 53 17.05 15.08 -8.27
CA GLY A 53 18.41 14.63 -8.58
C GLY A 53 18.82 13.30 -7.95
N ILE A 54 17.91 12.64 -7.23
CA ILE A 54 18.09 11.29 -6.68
C ILE A 54 17.40 10.29 -7.61
N LYS A 55 18.15 9.26 -8.03
CA LYS A 55 17.59 8.15 -8.82
C LYS A 55 16.98 7.12 -7.88
N ILE A 56 15.66 7.03 -7.91
CA ILE A 56 14.87 6.10 -7.10
C ILE A 56 14.40 4.97 -8.01
N SER A 57 14.69 3.73 -7.63
CA SER A 57 14.09 2.55 -8.25
C SER A 57 13.17 1.88 -7.23
N PHE A 58 11.92 1.69 -7.60
CA PHE A 58 10.92 1.02 -6.76
C PHE A 58 10.08 0.05 -7.58
N THR A 59 9.56 -0.97 -6.89
CA THR A 59 8.72 -1.99 -7.51
C THR A 59 7.28 -1.79 -7.06
N VAL A 60 6.40 -1.50 -8.00
CA VAL A 60 4.96 -1.43 -7.74
C VAL A 60 4.35 -2.80 -7.99
N ILE A 61 3.71 -3.35 -6.97
CA ILE A 61 2.96 -4.61 -7.08
C ILE A 61 1.48 -4.24 -7.11
N ASP A 62 0.86 -4.43 -8.28
CA ASP A 62 -0.60 -4.32 -8.41
C ASP A 62 -1.24 -5.66 -8.07
N THR A 63 -2.33 -5.59 -7.30
CA THR A 63 -3.15 -6.74 -6.94
C THR A 63 -4.48 -6.66 -7.67
N PRO A 64 -5.04 -7.76 -8.19
CA PRO A 64 -6.40 -7.72 -8.69
C PRO A 64 -7.36 -7.41 -7.52
N GLY A 65 -8.43 -6.69 -7.83
CA GLY A 65 -9.36 -6.22 -6.81
C GLY A 65 -10.11 -7.39 -6.18
N PHE A 66 -10.23 -7.37 -4.85
CA PHE A 66 -11.03 -8.36 -4.10
C PHE A 66 -12.39 -7.78 -3.72
N GLY A 67 -13.36 -8.62 -3.35
CA GLY A 67 -14.69 -8.19 -2.90
C GLY A 67 -15.83 -8.39 -3.90
N ASN A 68 -15.57 -8.93 -5.10
CA ASN A 68 -16.61 -9.31 -6.06
C ASN A 68 -17.14 -10.75 -5.85
N GLY A 69 -16.39 -11.59 -5.15
CA GLY A 69 -16.77 -12.98 -4.89
C GLY A 69 -17.68 -13.12 -3.67
N ILE A 70 -18.49 -14.19 -3.64
CA ILE A 70 -19.29 -14.58 -2.48
C ILE A 70 -18.38 -14.97 -1.31
N ASN A 71 -17.29 -15.70 -1.59
CA ASN A 71 -16.25 -16.02 -0.63
C ASN A 71 -14.96 -15.25 -0.99
N ASN A 72 -14.50 -14.39 -0.08
CA ASN A 72 -13.28 -13.59 -0.24
C ASN A 72 -12.13 -14.06 0.65
N GLU A 73 -12.34 -15.11 1.45
CA GLU A 73 -11.32 -15.58 2.39
C GLU A 73 -10.08 -16.14 1.68
N GLU A 74 -10.26 -16.80 0.54
CA GLU A 74 -9.16 -17.31 -0.29
C GLU A 74 -8.29 -16.17 -0.84
N HIS A 75 -8.87 -15.03 -1.22
CA HIS A 75 -8.11 -13.86 -1.66
C HIS A 75 -7.24 -13.30 -0.52
N PHE A 76 -7.75 -13.31 0.72
CA PHE A 76 -6.97 -12.87 1.88
C PHE A 76 -5.78 -13.77 2.13
N LYS A 77 -5.97 -15.09 2.03
CA LYS A 77 -4.87 -16.07 2.16
C LYS A 77 -3.84 -15.86 1.07
N GLN A 78 -4.26 -15.62 -0.18
CA GLN A 78 -3.34 -15.40 -1.30
C GLN A 78 -2.49 -14.13 -1.14
N ILE A 79 -3.08 -13.02 -0.65
CA ILE A 79 -2.33 -11.79 -0.35
C ILE A 79 -1.28 -12.04 0.73
N VAL A 80 -1.66 -12.68 1.83
CA VAL A 80 -0.73 -12.97 2.94
C VAL A 80 0.35 -13.94 2.49
N HIS A 81 -0.02 -14.99 1.77
CA HIS A 81 0.93 -15.96 1.23
C HIS A 81 1.95 -15.29 0.31
N TYR A 82 1.53 -14.36 -0.55
CA TYR A 82 2.45 -13.61 -1.40
C TYR A 82 3.47 -12.78 -0.59
N LEU A 83 3.03 -12.13 0.50
CA LEU A 83 3.94 -11.40 1.40
C LEU A 83 4.94 -12.35 2.08
N GLU A 84 4.45 -13.48 2.60
CA GLU A 84 5.28 -14.48 3.25
C GLU A 84 6.29 -15.10 2.28
N THR A 85 5.91 -15.42 1.04
CA THR A 85 6.84 -15.93 0.03
C THR A 85 8.00 -14.96 -0.23
N ARG A 86 7.78 -13.64 -0.21
CA ARG A 86 8.86 -12.65 -0.36
C ARG A 86 9.82 -12.64 0.84
N TYR A 87 9.30 -12.88 2.03
CA TYR A 87 10.13 -13.08 3.21
C TYR A 87 10.88 -14.42 3.17
N GLU A 88 10.26 -15.51 2.73
CA GLU A 88 10.93 -16.82 2.56
C GLU A 88 12.06 -16.76 1.54
N GLU A 89 11.87 -16.09 0.40
CA GLU A 89 12.92 -15.88 -0.60
C GLU A 89 14.13 -15.15 -0.01
N THR A 90 13.87 -14.15 0.85
CA THR A 90 14.92 -13.37 1.51
C THR A 90 15.65 -14.20 2.57
N LEU A 91 14.90 -14.92 3.40
CA LEU A 91 15.45 -15.80 4.43
C LEU A 91 16.27 -16.95 3.83
N ALA A 92 15.80 -17.53 2.73
CA ALA A 92 16.50 -18.57 1.99
C ALA A 92 17.84 -18.06 1.41
N GLU A 93 17.92 -16.79 1.00
CA GLU A 93 19.18 -16.20 0.54
C GLU A 93 20.11 -15.83 1.71
N GLU A 94 19.57 -15.35 2.84
CA GLU A 94 20.36 -15.04 4.04
C GLU A 94 21.01 -16.28 4.67
N THR A 95 20.32 -17.43 4.61
CA THR A 95 20.80 -18.74 5.11
C THR A 95 21.79 -19.44 4.17
N ARG A 96 21.92 -19.01 2.91
CA ARG A 96 22.89 -19.58 1.96
C ARG A 96 24.34 -19.31 2.36
N ILE A 97 25.17 -20.35 2.30
CA ILE A 97 26.61 -20.30 2.63
C ILE A 97 27.39 -19.37 1.69
N LYS A 98 27.04 -19.36 0.39
CA LYS A 98 27.60 -18.43 -0.61
C LYS A 98 26.52 -17.42 -0.99
N ARG A 99 26.51 -16.30 -0.27
CA ARG A 99 25.57 -15.21 -0.49
C ARG A 99 25.85 -14.52 -1.81
N ASN A 100 24.82 -14.20 -2.57
CA ASN A 100 24.96 -13.36 -3.75
C ASN A 100 25.04 -11.87 -3.33
N PRO A 101 26.16 -11.17 -3.53
CA PRO A 101 26.30 -9.76 -3.14
C PRO A 101 25.41 -8.81 -3.95
N LYS A 102 24.74 -9.29 -4.99
CA LYS A 102 23.80 -8.54 -5.84
C LYS A 102 22.33 -8.88 -5.57
N PHE A 103 22.02 -9.49 -4.43
CA PHE A 103 20.63 -9.79 -4.09
C PHE A 103 19.84 -8.48 -3.99
N LYS A 104 18.73 -8.40 -4.74
CA LYS A 104 17.81 -7.28 -4.68
C LYS A 104 16.78 -7.57 -3.61
N ASP A 105 16.54 -6.59 -2.75
CA ASP A 105 15.48 -6.68 -1.76
C ASP A 105 14.11 -6.68 -2.46
N ASN A 106 13.41 -7.82 -2.40
CA ASN A 106 12.07 -7.99 -2.97
C ASN A 106 10.97 -7.90 -1.91
N ARG A 107 11.31 -7.47 -0.69
CA ARG A 107 10.34 -7.30 0.40
C ARG A 107 9.37 -6.17 0.08
N VAL A 108 8.13 -6.31 0.57
CA VAL A 108 7.12 -5.25 0.43
C VAL A 108 7.26 -4.31 1.62
N HIS A 109 7.74 -3.08 1.38
CA HIS A 109 7.97 -2.10 2.45
C HIS A 109 6.70 -1.38 2.90
N ALA A 110 5.74 -1.18 1.98
CA ALA A 110 4.48 -0.52 2.26
C ALA A 110 3.32 -1.10 1.45
N LEU A 111 2.16 -1.19 2.09
CA LEU A 111 0.89 -1.59 1.49
C LEU A 111 -0.10 -0.43 1.56
N LEU A 112 -0.43 0.10 0.38
CA LEU A 112 -1.42 1.15 0.21
C LEU A 112 -2.80 0.52 0.15
N TYR A 113 -3.61 0.76 1.18
CA TYR A 113 -4.95 0.19 1.33
C TYR A 113 -6.02 1.18 0.88
N PHE A 114 -6.63 0.91 -0.28
CA PHE A 114 -7.67 1.75 -0.86
C PHE A 114 -9.03 1.40 -0.26
N ILE A 115 -9.54 2.31 0.55
CA ILE A 115 -10.86 2.29 1.18
C ILE A 115 -11.88 2.88 0.20
N THR A 116 -13.02 2.20 0.06
CA THR A 116 -14.16 2.72 -0.72
C THR A 116 -14.77 3.94 -0.02
N PRO A 117 -15.00 5.07 -0.74
CA PRO A 117 -15.62 6.26 -0.16
C PRO A 117 -17.14 6.04 -0.01
N THR A 118 -17.55 5.31 1.03
CA THR A 118 -18.97 5.03 1.31
C THR A 118 -19.63 6.12 2.15
N GLY A 119 -18.85 6.99 2.79
CA GLY A 119 -19.34 8.02 3.72
C GLY A 119 -19.77 7.48 5.08
N HIS A 120 -19.64 6.18 5.35
CA HIS A 120 -19.97 5.56 6.64
C HIS A 120 -18.70 5.26 7.44
N GLY A 121 -18.30 3.99 7.53
CA GLY A 121 -17.11 3.53 8.24
C GLY A 121 -16.41 2.43 7.47
N LEU A 122 -15.52 1.70 8.13
CA LEU A 122 -14.83 0.57 7.51
C LEU A 122 -15.77 -0.62 7.32
N ARG A 123 -15.66 -1.29 6.17
CA ARG A 123 -16.41 -2.53 5.95
C ARG A 123 -15.73 -3.66 6.72
N GLU A 124 -16.52 -4.65 7.14
CA GLU A 124 -15.99 -5.83 7.85
C GLU A 124 -14.92 -6.57 7.04
N LEU A 125 -15.07 -6.59 5.72
CA LEU A 125 -14.08 -7.13 4.78
C LEU A 125 -12.73 -6.40 4.91
N ASP A 126 -12.77 -5.08 5.00
CA ASP A 126 -11.57 -4.23 5.10
C ASP A 126 -10.87 -4.44 6.46
N ILE A 127 -11.65 -4.48 7.54
CA ILE A 127 -11.16 -4.72 8.89
C ILE A 127 -10.43 -6.07 8.98
N LYS A 128 -11.03 -7.14 8.46
CA LYS A 128 -10.44 -8.48 8.47
C LYS A 128 -9.12 -8.55 7.70
N LEU A 129 -9.07 -7.92 6.53
CA LEU A 129 -7.88 -7.94 5.69
C LEU A 129 -6.76 -7.09 6.29
N MET A 130 -7.05 -5.84 6.69
CA MET A 130 -6.04 -4.95 7.28
C MET A 130 -5.46 -5.56 8.56
N LYS A 131 -6.30 -6.18 9.40
CA LYS A 131 -5.82 -6.85 10.63
C LYS A 131 -4.91 -8.05 10.35
N ARG A 132 -5.17 -8.81 9.30
CA ARG A 132 -4.35 -9.97 8.93
C ARG A 132 -3.03 -9.56 8.27
N VAL A 133 -3.06 -8.50 7.49
CA VAL A 133 -1.94 -8.01 6.69
C VAL A 133 -1.02 -7.10 7.51
N GLY A 134 -1.55 -6.31 8.44
CA GLY A 134 -0.76 -5.34 9.21
C GLY A 134 0.28 -5.96 10.17
N ASN A 135 0.21 -7.26 10.46
CA ASN A 135 1.28 -7.98 11.16
C ASN A 135 2.49 -8.30 10.26
N ARG A 136 2.34 -8.18 8.94
CA ARG A 136 3.33 -8.58 7.94
C ARG A 136 3.84 -7.40 7.10
N VAL A 137 3.14 -6.28 7.03
CA VAL A 137 3.52 -5.12 6.21
C VAL A 137 2.97 -3.84 6.80
N ASN A 138 3.67 -2.72 6.56
CA ASN A 138 3.19 -1.39 6.91
C ASN A 138 1.96 -1.02 6.08
N VAL A 139 0.79 -0.93 6.73
CA VAL A 139 -0.47 -0.60 6.06
C VAL A 139 -0.73 0.90 6.15
N ILE A 140 -0.89 1.54 5.00
CA ILE A 140 -1.24 2.96 4.87
C ILE A 140 -2.67 3.05 4.34
N PRO A 141 -3.65 3.48 5.16
CA PRO A 141 -5.04 3.62 4.72
C PRO A 141 -5.23 4.86 3.86
N ILE A 142 -5.91 4.68 2.72
CA ILE A 142 -6.17 5.72 1.73
C ILE A 142 -7.63 5.69 1.34
N VAL A 143 -8.30 6.84 1.39
CA VAL A 143 -9.65 7.02 0.83
C VAL A 143 -9.52 7.27 -0.66
N ALA A 144 -10.00 6.31 -1.45
CA ALA A 144 -10.00 6.39 -2.90
C ALA A 144 -11.12 7.32 -3.40
N LYS A 145 -10.92 7.97 -4.56
CA LYS A 145 -11.94 8.80 -5.23
C LYS A 145 -12.58 9.81 -4.25
N SER A 146 -11.74 10.56 -3.53
CA SER A 146 -12.23 11.54 -2.55
C SER A 146 -13.09 12.64 -3.16
N ASP A 147 -12.97 12.86 -4.48
CA ASP A 147 -13.83 13.73 -5.30
C ASP A 147 -15.31 13.30 -5.33
N SER A 148 -15.63 12.09 -4.86
CA SER A 148 -17.01 11.62 -4.72
C SER A 148 -17.71 12.10 -3.44
N LEU A 149 -16.95 12.66 -2.48
CA LEU A 149 -17.46 13.14 -1.20
C LEU A 149 -17.29 14.65 -1.10
N THR A 150 -18.20 15.32 -0.40
CA THR A 150 -18.02 16.72 -0.01
C THR A 150 -16.95 16.85 1.08
N VAL A 151 -16.41 18.05 1.29
CA VAL A 151 -15.38 18.30 2.32
C VAL A 151 -15.88 17.91 3.72
N ASP A 152 -17.14 18.23 4.04
CA ASP A 152 -17.75 17.88 5.33
C ASP A 152 -17.94 16.37 5.50
N GLU A 153 -18.39 15.68 4.45
CA GLU A 153 -18.54 14.22 4.45
C GLU A 153 -17.19 13.52 4.55
N LEU A 154 -16.17 14.03 3.86
CA LEU A 154 -14.82 13.50 3.92
C LEU A 154 -14.25 13.61 5.33
N ASN A 155 -14.40 14.77 5.99
CA ASN A 155 -13.95 14.96 7.36
C ASN A 155 -14.68 14.04 8.36
N ALA A 156 -16.01 13.90 8.21
CA ALA A 156 -16.79 12.97 9.01
C ALA A 156 -16.38 11.51 8.76
N PHE A 157 -16.07 11.16 7.51
CA PHE A 157 -15.65 9.82 7.12
C PHE A 157 -14.24 9.50 7.66
N LYS A 158 -13.27 10.41 7.52
CA LYS A 158 -11.91 10.27 8.09
C LYS A 158 -11.98 10.00 9.59
N LYS A 159 -12.79 10.77 10.32
CA LYS A 159 -12.97 10.60 11.76
C LYS A 159 -13.52 9.21 12.12
N ARG A 160 -14.57 8.76 11.44
CA ARG A 160 -15.17 7.43 11.69
C ARG A 160 -14.21 6.28 11.35
N VAL A 161 -13.47 6.40 10.24
CA VAL A 161 -12.47 5.39 9.87
C VAL A 161 -11.37 5.29 10.93
N MET A 162 -10.90 6.42 11.47
CA MET A 162 -9.91 6.42 12.55
C MET A 162 -10.47 5.85 13.86
N GLU A 163 -11.72 6.16 14.21
CA GLU A 163 -12.40 5.54 15.35
C GLU A 163 -12.52 4.01 15.18
N ASP A 164 -12.87 3.54 13.98
CA ASP A 164 -12.92 2.10 13.68
C ASP A 164 -11.54 1.44 13.80
N ILE A 165 -10.48 2.08 13.28
CA ILE A 165 -9.11 1.55 13.35
C ILE A 165 -8.66 1.35 14.80
N ASP A 166 -8.94 2.32 15.67
CA ASP A 166 -8.62 2.25 17.10
C ASP A 166 -9.47 1.18 17.81
N ASN A 167 -10.78 1.16 17.57
CA ASN A 167 -11.70 0.18 18.16
C ASN A 167 -11.32 -1.28 17.82
N PHE A 168 -10.95 -1.55 16.57
CA PHE A 168 -10.56 -2.88 16.11
C PHE A 168 -9.08 -3.22 16.34
N ARG A 169 -8.30 -2.24 16.82
CA ARG A 169 -6.83 -2.29 17.02
C ARG A 169 -6.13 -2.79 15.77
N ILE A 170 -6.39 -2.13 14.65
CA ILE A 170 -5.76 -2.46 13.38
C ILE A 170 -4.35 -1.86 13.38
N PRO A 171 -3.29 -2.68 13.20
CA PRO A 171 -1.93 -2.15 13.07
C PRO A 171 -1.80 -1.43 11.72
N ILE A 172 -1.82 -0.10 11.78
CA ILE A 172 -1.51 0.78 10.65
C ILE A 172 -0.15 1.44 10.89
N TYR A 173 0.48 1.90 9.81
CA TYR A 173 1.66 2.73 9.92
C TYR A 173 1.25 4.10 10.48
N ASN A 174 1.75 4.44 11.67
CA ASN A 174 1.37 5.63 12.42
C ASN A 174 2.55 6.63 12.53
N PHE A 175 3.41 6.70 11.51
CA PHE A 175 4.50 7.69 11.42
C PHE A 175 5.23 7.90 12.76
N PRO A 176 5.89 6.88 13.32
CA PRO A 176 6.54 7.01 14.63
C PRO A 176 7.46 8.24 14.64
N TYR A 177 7.45 8.98 15.73
CA TYR A 177 8.37 10.08 15.98
C TYR A 177 8.75 10.02 17.45
N ASP A 178 10.00 10.31 17.74
CA ASP A 178 10.51 10.47 19.09
C ASP A 178 10.70 11.96 19.37
N ALA A 179 9.88 12.51 20.28
CA ALA A 179 9.95 13.93 20.62
C ALA A 179 11.24 14.33 21.37
N GLU A 180 12.05 13.35 21.82
CA GLU A 180 13.32 13.58 22.51
C GLU A 180 14.54 13.37 21.59
N GLU A 181 14.45 12.48 20.59
CA GLU A 181 15.56 12.18 19.66
C GLU A 181 15.45 12.89 18.31
N ASP A 182 14.23 13.10 17.80
CA ASP A 182 14.01 13.74 16.50
C ASP A 182 14.08 15.28 16.60
N ASP A 183 14.49 15.91 15.51
CA ASP A 183 14.49 17.37 15.38
C ASP A 183 13.06 17.95 15.29
N GLU A 184 12.89 19.21 15.72
CA GLU A 184 11.58 19.88 15.78
C GLU A 184 10.86 19.92 14.42
N GLU A 185 11.61 19.97 13.30
CA GLU A 185 11.07 19.98 11.94
C GLU A 185 10.46 18.60 11.60
N THR A 186 11.22 17.52 11.79
CA THR A 186 10.73 16.14 11.60
C THR A 186 9.52 15.81 12.49
N VAL A 187 9.51 16.29 13.74
CA VAL A 187 8.37 16.06 14.66
C VAL A 187 7.09 16.73 14.15
N GLU A 188 7.18 17.98 13.68
CA GLU A 188 6.01 18.70 13.18
C GLU A 188 5.51 18.09 11.86
N GLU A 189 6.41 17.72 10.94
CA GLU A 189 6.04 17.02 9.70
C GLU A 189 5.30 15.70 9.97
N ASN A 190 5.84 14.87 10.86
CA ASN A 190 5.22 13.60 11.24
C ASN A 190 3.86 13.83 11.90
N ARG A 191 3.72 14.89 12.69
CA ARG A 191 2.45 15.27 13.32
C ARG A 191 1.41 15.71 12.30
N GLU A 192 1.80 16.49 11.29
CA GLU A 192 0.91 16.89 10.19
C GLU A 192 0.43 15.66 9.40
N LEU A 193 1.35 14.76 9.04
CA LEU A 193 1.03 13.55 8.28
C LEU A 193 0.07 12.62 9.04
N ARG A 194 0.25 12.46 10.36
CA ARG A 194 -0.69 11.70 11.20
C ARG A 194 -2.10 12.29 11.20
N GLN A 195 -2.24 13.62 11.15
CA GLN A 195 -3.56 14.28 11.11
C GLN A 195 -4.26 14.11 9.76
N LEU A 196 -3.49 13.90 8.68
CA LEU A 196 -4.05 13.68 7.34
C LEU A 196 -4.58 12.26 7.13
N LEU A 197 -4.20 11.30 7.99
CA LEU A 197 -4.67 9.93 7.92
C LEU A 197 -6.18 9.81 8.20
N PRO A 198 -6.92 9.00 7.42
CA PRO A 198 -6.50 8.37 6.16
C PRO A 198 -6.41 9.37 5.00
N PHE A 199 -5.38 9.25 4.15
CA PHE A 199 -5.14 10.17 3.03
C PHE A 199 -6.30 10.16 2.03
N ALA A 200 -6.77 11.32 1.59
CA ALA A 200 -7.83 11.45 0.61
C ALA A 200 -7.25 11.75 -0.78
N ILE A 201 -7.32 10.78 -1.70
CA ILE A 201 -6.68 10.91 -3.00
C ILE A 201 -7.67 10.92 -4.16
N VAL A 202 -7.26 11.64 -5.19
CA VAL A 202 -7.86 11.60 -6.54
C VAL A 202 -6.75 11.23 -7.50
N GLY A 203 -7.00 10.27 -8.38
CA GLY A 203 -6.09 9.95 -9.48
C GLY A 203 -6.65 10.46 -10.80
N SER A 204 -5.78 10.95 -11.67
CA SER A 204 -6.10 11.30 -13.05
C SER A 204 -4.94 10.96 -13.99
N GLU A 205 -5.28 10.59 -15.23
CA GLU A 205 -4.36 10.43 -16.36
C GLU A 205 -4.52 11.57 -17.38
N GLU A 206 -5.53 12.42 -17.20
CA GLU A 206 -5.76 13.57 -18.08
C GLU A 206 -4.84 14.73 -17.66
N GLU A 207 -4.04 15.19 -18.62
CA GLU A 207 -3.17 16.35 -18.49
C GLU A 207 -3.78 17.54 -19.24
N LEU A 208 -3.85 18.70 -18.59
CA LEU A 208 -4.18 19.96 -19.23
C LEU A 208 -3.04 20.96 -19.02
N VAL A 209 -2.81 21.79 -20.02
CA VAL A 209 -1.90 22.93 -19.91
C VAL A 209 -2.68 24.07 -19.23
N ASP A 210 -2.16 24.53 -18.09
CA ASP A 210 -2.73 25.68 -17.40
C ASP A 210 -2.43 27.00 -18.13
N GLN A 211 -3.06 28.10 -17.71
CA GLN A 211 -2.88 29.43 -18.28
C GLN A 211 -1.42 29.93 -18.21
N GLU A 212 -0.64 29.42 -17.25
CA GLU A 212 0.79 29.70 -17.07
C GLU A 212 1.71 28.79 -17.92
N GLY A 213 1.14 27.85 -18.69
CA GLY A 213 1.90 26.94 -19.55
C GLY A 213 2.44 25.69 -18.86
N SER A 214 2.17 25.52 -17.56
CA SER A 214 2.50 24.31 -16.80
C SER A 214 1.52 23.18 -17.11
N VAL A 215 2.03 21.96 -17.28
CA VAL A 215 1.20 20.77 -17.45
C VAL A 215 0.72 20.32 -16.07
N VAL A 216 -0.59 20.33 -15.85
CA VAL A 216 -1.22 19.91 -14.61
C VAL A 216 -2.15 18.73 -14.86
N ARG A 217 -2.13 17.76 -13.94
CA ARG A 217 -3.03 16.60 -13.99
C ARG A 217 -4.36 16.97 -13.38
N VAL A 218 -5.42 16.85 -14.16
CA VAL A 218 -6.75 17.29 -13.76
C VAL A 218 -7.79 16.24 -14.07
N ARG A 219 -8.89 16.26 -13.33
CA ARG A 219 -10.08 15.49 -13.64
C ARG A 219 -11.19 16.44 -13.98
N THR A 220 -11.67 16.38 -15.22
CA THR A 220 -12.68 17.33 -15.72
C THR A 220 -14.08 16.80 -15.47
N TYR A 221 -14.91 17.62 -14.84
CA TYR A 221 -16.33 17.40 -14.64
C TYR A 221 -17.14 18.50 -15.33
N PRO A 222 -18.43 18.27 -15.65
CA PRO A 222 -19.29 19.32 -16.20
C PRO A 222 -19.42 20.55 -15.29
N TRP A 223 -19.24 20.38 -13.97
CA TRP A 223 -19.35 21.45 -12.97
C TRP A 223 -18.02 22.05 -12.53
N GLY A 224 -16.88 21.55 -12.99
CA GLY A 224 -15.58 22.05 -12.55
C GLY A 224 -14.43 21.11 -12.89
N ARG A 225 -13.24 21.43 -12.40
CA ARG A 225 -12.03 20.63 -12.59
C ARG A 225 -11.39 20.38 -11.24
N VAL A 226 -10.90 19.17 -11.04
CA VAL A 226 -10.16 18.79 -9.82
C VAL A 226 -8.71 18.57 -10.21
N GLU A 227 -7.84 19.46 -9.74
CA GLU A 227 -6.39 19.32 -9.87
C GLU A 227 -5.87 18.30 -8.86
N VAL A 228 -5.12 17.31 -9.34
CA VAL A 228 -4.58 16.22 -8.50
C VAL A 228 -3.34 16.65 -7.72
N ASP A 229 -2.54 17.56 -8.27
CA ASP A 229 -1.33 18.04 -7.61
C ASP A 229 -1.60 19.17 -6.61
N ASN A 230 -2.85 19.68 -6.55
CA ASN A 230 -3.24 20.77 -5.66
C ASN A 230 -3.63 20.25 -4.26
N THR A 231 -2.97 20.77 -3.23
CA THR A 231 -3.18 20.36 -1.83
C THR A 231 -4.53 20.75 -1.25
N GLU A 232 -5.21 21.74 -1.82
CA GLU A 232 -6.57 22.11 -1.38
C GLU A 232 -7.63 21.13 -1.89
N HIS A 233 -7.33 20.43 -2.99
CA HIS A 233 -8.26 19.48 -3.62
C HIS A 233 -8.02 18.04 -3.17
N CYS A 234 -6.77 17.61 -3.00
CA CYS A 234 -6.48 16.28 -2.50
C CYS A 234 -5.10 16.15 -1.84
N ASP A 235 -4.96 15.12 -1.02
CA ASP A 235 -3.74 14.83 -0.27
C ASP A 235 -2.69 14.07 -1.11
N PHE A 236 -2.86 13.98 -2.43
CA PHE A 236 -2.01 13.16 -3.31
C PHE A 236 -0.54 13.62 -3.29
N ALA A 237 -0.30 14.94 -3.37
CA ALA A 237 1.05 15.49 -3.34
C ALA A 237 1.79 15.13 -2.03
N ARG A 238 1.08 15.18 -0.89
CA ARG A 238 1.61 14.81 0.43
C ARG A 238 1.92 13.32 0.51
N LEU A 239 1.01 12.47 0.02
CA LEU A 239 1.24 11.02 -0.03
C LEU A 239 2.43 10.66 -0.93
N ARG A 240 2.58 11.31 -2.09
CA ARG A 240 3.72 11.10 -2.99
C ARG A 240 5.04 11.47 -2.31
N PHE A 241 5.10 12.66 -1.73
CA PHE A 241 6.30 13.14 -1.03
C PHE A 241 6.72 12.21 0.12
N MET A 242 5.74 11.73 0.90
CA MET A 242 5.96 10.75 1.96
C MET A 242 6.51 9.43 1.43
N LEU A 243 5.95 8.89 0.33
CA LEU A 243 6.34 7.58 -0.21
C LEU A 243 7.68 7.59 -0.94
N LEU A 244 8.04 8.69 -1.59
CA LEU A 244 9.21 8.76 -2.46
C LEU A 244 10.40 9.48 -1.80
N ASN A 245 10.16 10.40 -0.88
CA ASN A 245 11.21 11.26 -0.32
C ASN A 245 11.42 11.00 1.18
N SER A 246 10.50 11.44 2.04
CA SER A 246 10.74 11.52 3.49
C SER A 246 10.75 10.14 4.19
N HIS A 247 9.70 9.33 4.05
CA HIS A 247 9.49 8.14 4.87
C HIS A 247 9.94 6.82 4.22
N LEU A 248 10.59 6.88 3.06
CA LEU A 248 11.02 5.68 2.33
C LEU A 248 12.05 4.87 3.13
N SER A 249 12.97 5.53 3.82
CA SER A 249 13.97 4.88 4.67
C SER A 249 13.34 4.28 5.93
N ASP A 250 12.49 5.03 6.62
CA ASP A 250 11.80 4.57 7.83
C ASP A 250 10.90 3.35 7.54
N LEU A 251 10.14 3.37 6.45
CA LEU A 251 9.32 2.23 6.02
C LEU A 251 10.18 0.97 5.77
N LYS A 252 11.40 1.14 5.25
CA LYS A 252 12.34 0.01 5.06
C LYS A 252 12.89 -0.50 6.37
N GLU A 253 13.30 0.39 7.28
CA GLU A 253 13.84 0.04 8.59
C GLU A 253 12.81 -0.72 9.42
N ILE A 254 11.57 -0.21 9.53
CA ILE A 254 10.48 -0.91 10.22
C ILE A 254 10.17 -2.26 9.58
N THR A 255 10.23 -2.34 8.24
CA THR A 255 10.03 -3.62 7.55
C THR A 255 11.11 -4.62 7.88
N HIS A 256 12.37 -4.18 8.01
CA HIS A 256 13.50 -5.04 8.33
C HIS A 256 13.51 -5.43 9.81
N ASP A 257 13.54 -4.45 10.70
CA ASP A 257 13.84 -4.63 12.12
C ASP A 257 12.65 -5.16 12.92
N ILE A 258 11.43 -4.86 12.48
CA ILE A 258 10.22 -5.28 13.18
C ILE A 258 9.52 -6.40 12.40
N LEU A 259 9.05 -6.12 11.18
CA LEU A 259 8.15 -7.03 10.49
C LEU A 259 8.85 -8.31 10.01
N TYR A 260 10.03 -8.17 9.40
CA TYR A 260 10.82 -9.29 8.92
C TYR A 260 11.45 -10.08 10.06
N GLU A 261 12.01 -9.42 11.09
CA GLU A 261 12.58 -10.13 12.25
C GLU A 261 11.51 -10.88 13.06
N ASN A 262 10.30 -10.35 13.19
CA ASN A 262 9.17 -11.08 13.78
C ASN A 262 8.86 -12.35 12.97
N TYR A 263 8.77 -12.23 11.64
CA TYR A 263 8.54 -13.38 10.75
C TYR A 263 9.67 -14.42 10.85
N ARG A 264 10.91 -13.96 10.87
CA ARG A 264 12.10 -14.81 10.99
C ARG A 264 12.13 -15.56 12.31
N THR A 265 11.78 -14.88 13.40
CA THR A 265 11.70 -15.50 14.73
C THR A 265 10.62 -16.58 14.78
N GLU A 266 9.43 -16.30 14.23
CA GLU A 266 8.36 -17.29 14.10
C GLU A 266 8.81 -18.53 13.33
N LYS A 267 9.41 -18.35 12.14
CA LYS A 267 9.87 -19.47 11.29
C LYS A 267 10.97 -20.31 11.93
N LEU A 268 11.97 -19.67 12.54
CA LEU A 268 13.06 -20.39 13.21
C LEU A 268 12.57 -21.13 14.46
N SER A 269 11.55 -20.58 15.15
CA SER A 269 10.94 -21.25 16.30
C SER A 269 10.16 -22.50 15.87
N ASP A 270 9.43 -22.43 14.75
CA ASP A 270 8.70 -23.57 14.18
C ASP A 270 9.64 -24.70 13.74
N GLU A 271 10.77 -24.37 13.10
CA GLU A 271 11.79 -25.36 12.69
C GLU A 271 12.41 -26.10 13.89
N ASN A 272 12.70 -25.40 14.99
CA ASN A 272 13.25 -26.02 16.20
C ASN A 272 12.27 -27.00 16.87
N THR A 273 10.96 -26.75 16.79
CA THR A 273 9.94 -27.70 17.25
C THR A 273 9.73 -28.90 16.32
N GLY A 274 10.09 -28.78 15.04
CA GLY A 274 9.99 -29.86 14.05
C GLY A 274 11.07 -30.94 14.18
N GLU A 275 12.27 -30.57 14.62
CA GLU A 275 13.40 -31.53 14.75
C GLU A 275 13.39 -32.34 16.06
N SER A 276 12.58 -31.96 17.05
CA SER A 276 12.52 -32.64 18.35
C SER A 276 11.55 -33.85 18.40
N GLY A 277 11.00 -34.26 17.25
CA GLY A 277 9.93 -35.25 17.13
C GLY A 277 10.29 -36.58 16.45
N VAL A 278 11.57 -37.00 16.38
CA VAL A 278 11.90 -38.36 15.93
C VAL A 278 12.03 -39.28 17.15
N PRO A 279 11.06 -40.15 17.45
CA PRO A 279 11.30 -41.22 18.41
C PRO A 279 12.27 -42.20 17.75
N VAL A 280 13.45 -42.33 18.36
CA VAL A 280 14.37 -43.43 18.09
C VAL A 280 13.64 -44.71 18.50
N GLU A 281 13.06 -45.44 17.54
CA GLU A 281 12.61 -46.81 17.77
C GLU A 281 13.83 -47.63 18.19
N ALA A 282 13.86 -47.98 19.48
CA ALA A 282 14.83 -48.89 20.06
C ALA A 282 14.57 -50.32 19.55
N GLN A 283 15.68 -51.00 19.26
CA GLN A 283 15.82 -52.36 18.75
C GLN A 283 15.08 -53.43 19.55
#